data_AF-A0A3B8UG16-F1
#
_entry.id   AF-A0A3B8UG16-F1
#
_cell.length_a   1.000
_cell.length_b   1.000
_cell.length_c   1.000
_cell.angle_alpha   90.00
_cell.angle_beta   90.00
_cell.angle_gamma   90.00
#
_symmetry.space_group_name_H-M   'P 1'
#
loop_
_entity.id
_entity.type
_entity.pdbx_description
1 polymer ?
#
loop_
_entity_poly.entity_id
_entity_poly.type
_entity_poly.pdbx_seq_one_letter_code
_entity_poly.pdbx_strand_id
1 'polypeptide(L)'
;MIFALNNKDVDIRDLKLDNILIHENKCYLSDIGTIGPIGKIGSDSLKRIEGNVSSLPPEIILWLLERDGDLYLDSSSQNIQNKPADMWAFGLSMLMMFGDKELDLGINAKKLTRDVIKSHLDKIKMSLASLLKQYPNNPYLHLIERMLDENPKTRISAVELAAEFDKISAPLPLSLVPPALPPRN
;
A
#
# COMPACT_ATOMS: atom_id res chain seq x y z
N MET A 1 7.04 9.88 -5.41
CA MET A 1 6.36 9.41 -6.63
C MET A 1 4.86 9.21 -6.40
N ILE A 2 4.44 8.33 -5.49
CA ILE A 2 3.01 8.12 -5.17
C ILE A 2 2.30 9.43 -4.77
N PHE A 3 2.92 10.23 -3.90
CA PHE A 3 2.45 11.59 -3.57
C PHE A 3 2.22 12.49 -4.80
N ALA A 4 3.12 12.44 -5.78
CA ALA A 4 3.04 13.27 -6.98
C ALA A 4 1.93 12.81 -7.95
N LEU A 5 1.59 11.52 -7.95
CA LEU A 5 0.47 10.97 -8.74
C LEU A 5 -0.87 11.28 -8.07
N ASN A 6 -0.98 11.09 -6.76
CA ASN A 6 -2.21 11.41 -6.01
C ASN A 6 -2.56 12.90 -6.05
N ASN A 7 -1.57 13.80 -6.11
CA ASN A 7 -1.79 15.25 -6.27
C ASN A 7 -2.21 15.67 -7.69
N LYS A 8 -2.14 14.76 -8.66
CA LYS A 8 -2.61 14.98 -10.03
C LYS A 8 -3.97 14.31 -10.30
N ASP A 9 -4.68 13.88 -9.24
CA ASP A 9 -5.95 13.16 -9.33
C ASP A 9 -5.87 11.91 -10.23
N VAL A 10 -4.79 11.16 -10.03
CA VAL A 10 -4.53 9.87 -10.67
C VAL A 10 -4.56 8.77 -9.60
N ASP A 11 -5.36 7.73 -9.84
CA ASP A 11 -5.32 6.47 -9.08
C ASP A 11 -4.36 5.49 -9.78
N ILE A 12 -3.48 4.81 -9.04
CA ILE A 12 -2.48 3.87 -9.59
C ILE A 12 -3.12 2.51 -9.87
N ARG A 13 -3.96 2.01 -8.95
CA ARG A 13 -4.83 0.82 -9.06
C ARG A 13 -4.15 -0.55 -9.19
N ASP A 14 -2.86 -0.60 -9.51
CA ASP A 14 -2.06 -1.84 -9.51
C ASP A 14 -0.68 -1.62 -8.86
N LEU A 15 -0.65 -0.95 -7.71
CA LEU A 15 0.59 -0.77 -6.96
C LEU A 15 0.96 -2.08 -6.24
N LYS A 16 2.06 -2.72 -6.65
CA LYS A 16 2.61 -3.94 -6.03
C LYS A 16 4.12 -3.97 -6.22
N LEU A 17 4.83 -4.80 -5.43
CA LEU A 17 6.29 -4.91 -5.52
C LEU A 17 6.78 -5.25 -6.94
N ASP A 18 6.06 -6.12 -7.63
CA ASP A 18 6.39 -6.51 -9.02
C ASP A 18 6.36 -5.32 -10.00
N ASN A 19 5.67 -4.24 -9.63
CA ASN A 19 5.53 -3.02 -10.41
C ASN A 19 6.44 -1.87 -9.93
N ILE A 20 7.31 -2.12 -8.94
CA ILE A 20 8.29 -1.14 -8.45
C ILE A 20 9.68 -1.55 -8.94
N LEU A 21 10.28 -0.73 -9.80
CA LEU A 21 11.61 -0.95 -10.37
C LEU A 21 12.64 -0.01 -9.76
N ILE A 22 13.80 -0.53 -9.37
CA ILE A 22 14.94 0.27 -8.89
C ILE A 22 16.06 0.20 -9.92
N HIS A 23 16.47 1.34 -10.46
CA HIS A 23 17.58 1.44 -11.41
C HIS A 23 18.37 2.72 -11.16
N GLU A 24 19.70 2.62 -11.05
CA GLU A 24 20.61 3.77 -10.82
C GLU A 24 20.19 4.67 -9.65
N ASN A 25 19.87 4.08 -8.49
CA ASN A 25 19.38 4.78 -7.30
C ASN A 25 18.08 5.58 -7.50
N LYS A 26 17.33 5.30 -8.56
CA LYS A 26 16.01 5.86 -8.81
C LYS A 26 14.96 4.76 -8.72
N CYS A 27 13.78 5.14 -8.27
CA CYS A 27 12.60 4.28 -8.16
C CYS A 27 11.59 4.65 -9.25
N TYR A 28 11.10 3.65 -9.99
CA TYR A 28 10.17 3.77 -11.09
C TYR A 28 8.94 2.87 -10.83
N LEU A 29 7.78 3.30 -11.33
CA LEU A 29 6.57 2.46 -11.37
C LEU A 29 6.38 1.95 -12.80
N SER A 30 6.18 0.64 -12.95
CA SER A 30 5.77 -0.03 -14.18
C SER A 30 4.31 -0.49 -14.11
N ASP A 31 3.80 -1.02 -15.22
CA ASP A 31 2.41 -1.50 -15.36
C ASP A 31 1.34 -0.49 -14.94
N ILE A 32 1.58 0.76 -15.35
CA ILE A 32 0.69 1.92 -15.22
C ILE A 32 -0.59 1.76 -16.09
N GLY A 33 -0.86 0.58 -16.65
CA GLY A 33 -1.93 0.30 -17.61
C GLY A 33 -3.37 0.49 -17.09
N THR A 34 -3.54 0.79 -15.82
CA THR A 34 -4.83 1.05 -15.16
C THR A 34 -5.00 2.51 -14.69
N ILE A 35 -3.99 3.37 -14.92
CA ILE A 35 -4.06 4.81 -14.59
C ILE A 35 -5.12 5.50 -15.45
N GLY A 36 -6.09 6.13 -14.80
CA GLY A 36 -7.07 6.99 -15.45
C GLY A 36 -7.40 8.21 -14.58
N PRO A 37 -7.85 9.33 -15.17
CA PRO A 37 -8.42 10.42 -14.40
C PRO A 37 -9.59 9.91 -13.54
N ILE A 38 -9.76 10.46 -12.33
CA ILE A 38 -10.94 10.19 -11.48
C ILE A 38 -12.21 10.31 -12.35
N GLY A 39 -13.02 9.25 -12.41
CA GLY A 39 -14.30 9.24 -13.11
C GLY A 39 -14.27 9.06 -14.64
N LYS A 40 -13.10 9.00 -15.30
CA LYS A 40 -13.00 8.79 -16.75
C LYS A 40 -12.36 7.45 -17.08
N ILE A 41 -13.21 6.44 -17.19
CA ILE A 41 -12.90 5.16 -17.82
C ILE A 41 -13.23 5.34 -19.30
N GLY A 42 -12.27 5.12 -20.20
CA GLY A 42 -12.55 5.08 -21.63
C GLY A 42 -13.59 3.99 -21.90
N SER A 43 -14.54 4.21 -22.80
CA SER A 43 -15.64 3.28 -23.11
C SER A 43 -15.24 1.83 -23.41
N ASP A 44 -13.94 1.58 -23.65
CA ASP A 44 -13.36 0.27 -23.95
C ASP A 44 -12.78 -0.48 -22.72
N SER A 45 -12.95 0.04 -21.49
CA SER A 45 -12.25 -0.44 -20.29
C SER A 45 -13.10 -1.14 -19.23
N LEU A 46 -14.05 -1.98 -19.65
CA LEU A 46 -14.59 -3.06 -18.80
C LEU A 46 -13.53 -4.17 -18.67
N LYS A 47 -12.52 -3.98 -17.82
CA LYS A 47 -11.56 -5.03 -17.47
C LYS A 47 -12.04 -5.77 -16.21
N ARG A 48 -12.42 -7.03 -16.39
CA ARG A 48 -12.57 -7.99 -15.29
C ARG A 48 -11.25 -8.09 -14.55
N ILE A 49 -11.26 -7.93 -13.22
CA ILE A 49 -10.09 -8.32 -12.42
C ILE A 49 -10.01 -9.84 -12.46
N GLU A 50 -9.07 -10.36 -13.23
CA GLU A 50 -8.73 -11.77 -13.25
C GLU A 50 -7.34 -11.97 -12.64
N GLY A 51 -7.19 -13.02 -11.84
CA GLY A 51 -5.90 -13.42 -11.29
C GLY A 51 -5.76 -13.17 -9.79
N ASN A 52 -4.54 -12.80 -9.39
CA ASN A 52 -4.14 -12.65 -8.00
C ASN A 52 -4.65 -11.33 -7.43
N VAL A 53 -5.36 -11.40 -6.30
CA VAL A 53 -5.93 -10.24 -5.59
C VAL A 53 -5.35 -10.03 -4.20
N SER A 54 -4.27 -10.72 -3.82
CA SER A 54 -3.67 -10.61 -2.47
C SER A 54 -3.25 -9.19 -2.10
N SER A 55 -2.90 -8.36 -3.11
CA SER A 55 -2.49 -6.97 -2.91
C SER A 55 -3.64 -5.98 -2.74
N LEU A 56 -4.87 -6.40 -3.03
CA LEU A 56 -6.04 -5.53 -2.91
C LEU A 56 -6.40 -5.33 -1.43
N PRO A 57 -6.93 -4.16 -1.07
CA PRO A 57 -7.43 -3.89 0.26
C PRO A 57 -8.72 -4.68 0.57
N PRO A 58 -9.02 -4.92 1.86
CA PRO A 58 -10.15 -5.74 2.29
C PRO A 58 -11.48 -5.24 1.74
N GLU A 59 -11.70 -3.93 1.67
CA GLU A 59 -12.93 -3.36 1.12
C GLU A 59 -13.14 -3.70 -0.35
N ILE A 60 -12.07 -3.83 -1.14
CA ILE A 60 -12.16 -4.24 -2.55
C ILE A 60 -12.37 -5.76 -2.63
N ILE A 61 -11.65 -6.56 -1.83
CA ILE A 61 -11.79 -8.02 -1.86
C ILE A 61 -13.19 -8.46 -1.39
N LEU A 62 -13.74 -7.80 -0.37
CA LEU A 62 -15.12 -8.05 0.09
C LEU A 62 -16.14 -7.66 -0.99
N TRP A 63 -15.93 -6.53 -1.66
CA TRP A 63 -16.79 -6.12 -2.77
C TRP A 63 -16.74 -7.11 -3.94
N LEU A 64 -15.55 -7.67 -4.25
CA LEU A 64 -15.38 -8.74 -5.24
C LEU A 64 -16.14 -10.01 -4.83
N LEU A 65 -16.08 -10.40 -3.56
CA LEU A 65 -16.79 -11.57 -3.05
C LEU A 65 -18.31 -11.44 -3.21
N GLU A 66 -18.88 -10.25 -3.01
CA GLU A 66 -20.32 -10.00 -3.19
C GLU A 66 -20.79 -10.09 -4.66
N ARG A 67 -19.86 -10.13 -5.61
CA ARG A 67 -20.10 -10.12 -7.05
C ARG A 67 -19.42 -11.29 -7.77
N ASP A 68 -19.18 -12.40 -7.05
CA ASP A 68 -18.58 -13.62 -7.60
C ASP A 68 -17.23 -13.39 -8.32
N GLY A 69 -16.44 -12.41 -7.86
CA GLY A 69 -15.15 -12.04 -8.44
C GLY A 69 -15.24 -11.22 -9.74
N ASP A 70 -16.45 -10.86 -10.18
CA ASP A 70 -16.65 -10.05 -11.38
C ASP A 70 -16.60 -8.56 -11.03
N LEU A 71 -15.41 -7.97 -11.16
CA LEU A 71 -15.29 -6.52 -11.21
C LEU A 71 -15.67 -6.02 -12.60
N TYR A 72 -16.92 -5.58 -12.75
CA TYR A 72 -17.25 -4.67 -13.83
C TYR A 72 -16.87 -3.26 -13.38
N LEU A 73 -16.03 -2.59 -14.17
CA LEU A 73 -15.75 -1.17 -14.02
C LEU A 73 -16.99 -0.36 -14.45
N ASP A 74 -18.02 -0.36 -13.62
CA ASP A 74 -19.17 0.54 -13.72
C ASP A 74 -18.95 1.78 -12.83
N SER A 75 -19.85 2.75 -12.90
CA SER A 75 -19.74 3.98 -12.12
C SER A 75 -19.75 3.75 -10.60
N SER A 76 -20.20 2.59 -10.12
CA SER A 76 -20.23 2.24 -8.70
C SER A 76 -18.89 1.72 -8.18
N SER A 77 -18.07 1.07 -9.04
CA SER A 77 -16.75 0.54 -8.67
C SER A 77 -15.62 1.58 -8.77
N GLN A 78 -15.83 2.69 -9.48
CA GLN A 78 -14.89 3.83 -9.54
C GLN A 78 -14.56 4.42 -8.16
N ASN A 79 -15.46 4.29 -7.19
CA ASN A 79 -15.28 4.88 -5.87
C ASN A 79 -14.48 4.00 -4.90
N ILE A 80 -14.22 2.73 -5.24
CA ILE A 80 -13.62 1.75 -4.33
C ILE A 80 -12.12 1.58 -4.61
N GLN A 81 -11.69 1.68 -5.87
CA GLN A 81 -10.27 1.77 -6.27
C GLN A 81 -9.78 3.22 -6.25
N ASN A 82 -9.68 3.78 -5.05
CA ASN A 82 -9.33 5.18 -4.80
C ASN A 82 -7.98 5.31 -4.11
N LYS A 83 -7.52 6.55 -3.87
CA LYS A 83 -6.24 6.86 -3.18
C LYS A 83 -5.98 6.03 -1.90
N PRO A 84 -6.96 5.79 -1.00
CA PRO A 84 -6.80 4.82 0.10
C PRO A 84 -6.39 3.40 -0.31
N ALA A 85 -6.90 2.86 -1.42
CA ALA A 85 -6.53 1.53 -1.89
C ALA A 85 -5.04 1.45 -2.28
N ASP A 86 -4.51 2.50 -2.92
CA ASP A 86 -3.08 2.61 -3.23
C ASP A 86 -2.22 2.62 -1.95
N MET A 87 -2.72 3.20 -0.85
CA MET A 87 -2.01 3.22 0.44
C MET A 87 -1.94 1.85 1.10
N TRP A 88 -3.01 1.07 1.04
CA TRP A 88 -2.98 -0.32 1.49
C TRP A 88 -1.93 -1.12 0.72
N ALA A 89 -1.97 -1.04 -0.61
CA ALA A 89 -1.09 -1.81 -1.46
C ALA A 89 0.39 -1.41 -1.29
N PHE A 90 0.65 -0.11 -1.03
CA PHE A 90 1.97 0.37 -0.64
C PHE A 90 2.41 -0.16 0.72
N GLY A 91 1.53 -0.11 1.73
CA GLY A 91 1.81 -0.65 3.07
C GLY A 91 2.13 -2.13 3.06
N LEU A 92 1.37 -2.92 2.29
CA LEU A 92 1.61 -4.36 2.13
C LEU A 92 2.95 -4.62 1.45
N SER A 93 3.26 -3.87 0.39
CA SER A 93 4.56 -3.94 -0.29
C SER A 93 5.71 -3.65 0.67
N MET A 94 5.57 -2.63 1.53
CA MET A 94 6.57 -2.32 2.55
C MET A 94 6.70 -3.44 3.58
N LEU A 95 5.59 -3.99 4.07
CA LEU A 95 5.60 -5.10 5.02
C LEU A 95 6.35 -6.33 4.46
N MET A 96 6.09 -6.67 3.19
CA MET A 96 6.80 -7.75 2.48
C MET A 96 8.30 -7.49 2.36
N MET A 97 8.73 -6.23 2.18
CA MET A 97 10.14 -5.86 2.16
C MET A 97 10.81 -5.99 3.54
N PHE A 98 10.09 -5.73 4.63
CA PHE A 98 10.63 -5.75 5.99
C PHE A 98 10.79 -7.14 6.59
N GLY A 99 10.04 -8.15 6.15
CA GLY A 99 10.22 -9.48 6.75
C GLY A 99 9.40 -10.64 6.23
N ASP A 100 8.34 -10.41 5.44
CA ASP A 100 7.41 -11.49 5.10
C ASP A 100 7.04 -11.51 3.62
N LYS A 101 7.92 -12.12 2.83
CA LYS A 101 7.73 -12.29 1.38
C LYS A 101 6.56 -13.22 1.03
N GLU A 102 6.05 -13.99 1.99
CA GLU A 102 4.96 -14.96 1.78
C GLU A 102 3.57 -14.36 2.01
N LEU A 103 3.47 -13.04 2.24
CA LEU A 103 2.17 -12.37 2.34
C LEU A 103 1.42 -12.31 1.01
N ASP A 104 2.10 -12.48 -0.13
CA ASP A 104 1.39 -12.73 -1.39
C ASP A 104 0.99 -14.21 -1.49
N LEU A 105 -0.25 -14.50 -1.08
CA LEU A 105 -0.80 -15.85 -1.05
C LEU A 105 -1.36 -16.32 -2.40
N GLY A 106 -1.25 -15.52 -3.46
CA GLY A 106 -1.84 -15.85 -4.76
C GLY A 106 -3.37 -16.03 -4.72
N ILE A 107 -4.07 -15.19 -3.94
CA ILE A 107 -5.52 -15.32 -3.77
C ILE A 107 -6.19 -15.11 -5.12
N ASN A 108 -6.85 -16.16 -5.61
CA ASN A 108 -7.53 -16.10 -6.90
C ASN A 108 -8.93 -15.48 -6.73
N ALA A 109 -9.23 -14.42 -7.49
CA ALA A 109 -10.53 -13.76 -7.49
C ALA A 109 -11.72 -14.74 -7.65
N LYS A 110 -11.58 -15.81 -8.43
CA LYS A 110 -12.63 -16.82 -8.69
C LYS A 110 -12.82 -17.84 -7.55
N LYS A 111 -11.94 -17.81 -6.54
CA LYS A 111 -11.96 -18.73 -5.39
C LYS A 111 -12.08 -18.00 -4.05
N LEU A 112 -12.58 -16.75 -4.09
CA LEU A 112 -12.76 -15.95 -2.88
C LEU A 112 -13.83 -16.56 -1.96
N THR A 113 -13.49 -16.66 -0.68
CA THR A 113 -14.43 -16.98 0.40
C THR A 113 -14.13 -16.05 1.57
N ARG A 114 -15.11 -15.87 2.47
CA ARG A 114 -14.88 -15.09 3.70
C ARG A 114 -13.71 -15.63 4.53
N ASP A 115 -13.54 -16.96 4.56
CA ASP A 115 -12.47 -17.61 5.31
C ASP A 115 -11.09 -17.34 4.69
N VAL A 116 -10.98 -17.34 3.36
CA VAL A 116 -9.74 -16.99 2.66
C VAL A 116 -9.37 -15.52 2.92
N ILE A 117 -10.34 -14.61 2.84
CA ILE A 117 -10.12 -13.18 3.12
C ILE A 117 -9.66 -12.99 4.57
N LYS A 118 -10.37 -13.61 5.53
CA LYS A 118 -10.02 -13.52 6.95
C LYS A 118 -8.62 -14.09 7.22
N SER A 119 -8.31 -15.26 6.68
CA SER A 119 -6.99 -15.88 6.84
C SER A 119 -5.87 -15.00 6.29
N HIS A 120 -6.09 -14.32 5.17
CA HIS A 120 -5.14 -13.37 4.60
C HIS A 120 -4.90 -12.16 5.50
N LEU A 121 -5.99 -11.53 5.98
CA LEU A 121 -5.91 -10.38 6.89
C LEU A 121 -5.25 -10.76 8.22
N ASP A 122 -5.55 -11.93 8.76
CA ASP A 122 -4.95 -12.42 10.00
C ASP A 122 -3.44 -12.62 9.83
N LYS A 123 -2.98 -13.15 8.69
CA LYS A 123 -1.54 -13.26 8.38
C LYS A 123 -0.84 -11.91 8.30
N ILE A 124 -1.43 -10.95 7.60
CA ILE A 124 -0.89 -9.58 7.51
C ILE A 124 -0.74 -8.98 8.92
N LYS A 125 -1.78 -9.08 9.75
CA LYS A 125 -1.77 -8.57 11.13
C LYS A 125 -0.73 -9.26 11.99
N MET A 126 -0.64 -10.58 11.92
CA MET A 126 0.35 -11.35 12.69
C MET A 126 1.78 -10.99 12.28
N SER A 127 2.03 -10.81 10.99
CA SER A 127 3.33 -10.42 10.45
C SER A 127 3.76 -9.04 10.95
N LEU A 128 2.87 -8.05 10.83
CA LEU A 128 3.11 -6.70 11.34
C LEU A 128 3.30 -6.67 12.86
N ALA A 129 2.45 -7.38 13.62
CA ALA A 129 2.54 -7.45 15.08
C ALA A 129 3.84 -8.09 15.55
N SER A 130 4.33 -9.11 14.83
CA SER A 130 5.62 -9.75 15.10
C SER A 130 6.77 -8.75 14.93
N LEU A 131 6.78 -8.00 13.82
CA LEU A 131 7.80 -6.99 13.55
C LEU A 131 7.74 -5.83 14.56
N LEU A 132 6.55 -5.34 14.91
CA LEU A 132 6.38 -4.29 15.93
C LEU A 132 6.84 -4.78 17.31
N LYS A 133 6.63 -6.05 17.65
CA LYS A 133 7.15 -6.63 18.89
C LYS A 133 8.68 -6.67 18.90
N GLN A 134 9.29 -7.01 17.77
CA GLN A 134 10.75 -7.08 17.64
C GLN A 134 11.40 -5.69 17.58
N TYR A 135 10.73 -4.72 16.95
CA TYR A 135 11.23 -3.37 16.70
C TYR A 135 10.18 -2.30 17.08
N PRO A 136 9.84 -2.17 18.38
CA PRO A 136 8.70 -1.35 18.83
C PRO A 136 8.86 0.14 18.57
N ASN A 137 10.08 0.63 18.38
CA ASN A 137 10.36 2.05 18.11
C ASN A 137 10.66 2.34 16.63
N ASN A 138 10.48 1.37 15.73
CA ASN A 138 10.75 1.58 14.31
C ASN A 138 9.62 2.42 13.68
N PRO A 139 9.90 3.66 13.25
CA PRO A 139 8.85 4.55 12.77
C PRO A 139 8.25 4.09 11.44
N TYR A 140 8.99 3.32 10.63
CA TYR A 140 8.48 2.77 9.37
C TYR A 140 7.41 1.71 9.61
N LEU A 141 7.55 0.88 10.67
CA LEU A 141 6.54 -0.14 11.00
C LEU A 141 5.23 0.50 11.48
N HIS A 142 5.31 1.60 12.23
CA HIS A 142 4.14 2.37 12.65
C HIS A 142 3.44 3.07 11.47
N LEU A 143 4.18 3.50 10.44
CA LEU A 143 3.58 3.98 9.21
C LEU A 143 2.90 2.85 8.42
N ILE A 144 3.51 1.67 8.37
CA ILE A 144 2.92 0.47 7.74
C ILE A 144 1.60 0.12 8.43
N GLU A 145 1.54 0.16 9.76
CA GLU A 145 0.29 -0.05 10.51
C GLU A 145 -0.82 0.91 10.06
N ARG A 146 -0.51 2.20 9.91
CA ARG A 146 -1.48 3.20 9.45
C ARG A 146 -1.87 3.06 7.97
N MET A 147 -0.99 2.52 7.14
CA MET A 147 -1.29 2.19 5.73
C MET A 147 -2.17 0.95 5.61
N LEU A 148 -2.02 0.00 6.53
CA LEU A 148 -2.79 -1.24 6.61
C LEU A 148 -4.04 -1.13 7.50
N ASP A 149 -4.53 0.08 7.74
CA ASP A 149 -5.83 0.28 8.36
C ASP A 149 -6.93 -0.27 7.44
N GLU A 150 -7.72 -1.21 7.95
CA GLU A 150 -8.83 -1.83 7.22
C GLU A 150 -9.95 -0.84 6.94
N ASN A 151 -10.05 0.26 7.69
CA ASN A 151 -11.00 1.32 7.42
C ASN A 151 -10.38 2.35 6.45
N PRO A 152 -10.81 2.40 5.18
CA PRO A 152 -10.24 3.31 4.19
C PRO A 152 -10.42 4.79 4.53
N LYS A 153 -11.35 5.14 5.44
CA LYS A 153 -11.57 6.53 5.86
C LYS A 153 -10.52 7.03 6.87
N THR A 154 -9.87 6.14 7.59
CA THR A 154 -8.86 6.46 8.62
C THR A 154 -7.45 6.06 8.19
N ARG A 155 -7.33 5.25 7.13
CA ARG A 155 -6.06 4.93 6.47
C ARG A 155 -5.29 6.19 6.08
N ILE A 156 -4.00 6.20 6.41
CA ILE A 156 -3.13 7.36 6.17
C ILE A 156 -3.14 7.76 4.69
N SER A 157 -3.23 9.06 4.42
CA SER A 157 -3.15 9.58 3.06
C SER A 157 -1.70 9.68 2.57
N ALA A 158 -1.50 9.73 1.26
CA ALA A 158 -0.17 9.95 0.68
C ALA A 158 0.47 11.29 1.10
N VAL A 159 -0.35 12.30 1.41
CA VAL A 159 0.10 13.61 1.89
C VAL A 159 0.65 13.51 3.30
N GLU A 160 -0.10 12.87 4.21
CA GLU A 160 0.35 12.64 5.57
C GLU A 160 1.57 11.71 5.60
N LEU A 161 1.58 10.66 4.78
CA LEU A 161 2.70 9.73 4.67
C LEU A 161 3.98 10.45 4.25
N ALA A 162 3.92 11.34 3.25
CA ALA A 162 5.06 12.15 2.84
C ALA A 162 5.57 13.04 3.98
N ALA A 163 4.66 13.71 4.70
CA ALA A 163 5.02 14.54 5.85
C ALA A 163 5.66 13.75 7.00
N GLU A 164 5.21 12.51 7.24
CA GLU A 164 5.85 11.64 8.25
C GLU A 164 7.23 11.14 7.80
N PHE A 165 7.40 10.79 6.52
CA PHE A 165 8.72 10.44 5.99
C PHE A 165 9.71 11.61 6.12
N ASP A 166 9.27 12.84 5.88
CA ASP A 166 10.11 14.03 6.05
C ASP A 166 10.56 14.19 7.50
N LYS A 167 9.71 13.86 8.49
CA LYS A 167 10.09 13.89 9.91
C LYS A 167 11.10 12.80 10.27
N ILE A 168 10.94 11.60 9.72
CA ILE A 168 11.84 10.46 9.98
C ILE A 168 13.22 10.69 9.34
N SER A 169 13.24 11.29 8.15
CA SER A 169 14.47 11.58 7.40
C SER A 169 15.09 12.94 7.73
N ALA A 170 14.41 13.77 8.54
CA ALA A 170 14.95 15.03 9.00
C ALA A 170 16.27 14.82 9.77
N PRO A 171 17.30 15.64 9.53
CA PRO A 171 18.49 15.64 10.37
C PRO A 171 18.11 15.89 11.83
N LEU A 172 18.74 15.17 12.77
CA LEU A 172 18.61 15.45 14.20
C LEU A 172 18.93 16.93 14.45
N PRO A 173 18.09 17.65 15.22
CA PRO A 173 18.39 19.01 15.66
C PRO A 173 19.79 19.06 16.28
N LEU A 174 20.59 20.07 15.94
CA LEU A 174 21.95 20.26 16.47
C LEU A 174 22.01 20.27 18.01
N SER A 175 20.90 20.64 18.68
CA SER A 175 20.76 20.61 20.14
C SER A 175 20.74 19.20 20.75
N LEU A 176 20.51 18.16 19.93
CA LEU A 176 20.51 16.75 20.32
C LEU A 176 21.75 16.00 19.81
N VAL A 177 22.63 16.67 19.07
CA VAL A 177 23.93 16.13 18.69
C VAL A 177 24.87 16.28 19.90
N PRO A 178 25.44 15.19 20.42
CA PRO A 178 26.39 15.28 21.53
C PRO A 178 27.52 16.24 21.17
N PRO A 179 27.94 17.14 22.09
CA PRO A 179 29.06 18.03 21.82
C PRO A 179 30.28 17.19 21.44
N ALA A 180 30.96 17.59 20.35
CA ALA A 180 32.17 16.93 19.90
C ALA A 180 33.14 16.80 21.07
N LEU A 181 33.60 15.58 21.35
CA LEU A 181 34.62 15.35 22.37
C LEU A 181 35.84 16.23 22.06
N PRO A 182 36.40 16.92 23.06
CA PRO A 182 37.60 17.71 22.84
C PRO A 182 38.73 16.80 22.31
N PRO A 183 39.61 17.33 21.44
CA PRO A 183 40.74 16.56 20.93
C PRO A 183 41.54 15.99 22.11
N ARG A 184 41.84 14.69 22.05
CA ARG A 184 42.79 14.08 22.99
C ARG A 184 44.18 14.64 22.68
N ASN A 185 44.72 15.40 23.62
CA ASN A 185 46.14 15.77 23.64
C ASN A 185 47.02 14.53 23.84
#